data_AF-A0A0Q5L3E0-F1
#
_entry.id   AF-A0A0Q5L3E0-F1
#
_cell.length_a   1.000
_cell.length_b   1.000
_cell.length_c   1.000
_cell.angle_alpha   90.00
_cell.angle_beta   90.00
_cell.angle_gamma   90.00
#
_symmetry.space_group_name_H-M   'P 1'
#
loop_
_entity.id
_entity.type
_entity.pdbx_description
1 polymer ?
#
loop_
_entity_poly.entity_id
_entity_poly.type
_entity_poly.pdbx_seq_one_letter_code
_entity_poly.pdbx_strand_id
1 'polypeptide(L)'
;MTASALHARLQDSLPFWVRDWLDIILPGLQIIAIVLVAMLLQRALRRLLSRAGAHYHWPLEMMVPINGVLRWLIMGSAILLVLERLGVSATVLWTAFTGFAAVGAVAFFAAWSVLSNLFCALLIFTVGPFRLGDYIEVLDTAEKPGAKGRVVDINLLYTTLEDFGSESEHPALLQIPNALMFQRVLRRWKGGPPPAPHTPAGPALPVAQDPDHRTEPAEVRPAGEHRLP
;
A
#
# COMPACT_ATOMS: atom_id res chain seq x y z
N MET A 1 2.16 60.30 15.19
CA MET A 1 0.73 60.24 15.54
C MET A 1 0.09 59.19 14.65
N THR A 2 -0.22 58.05 15.23
CA THR A 2 -0.57 56.82 14.52
C THR A 2 -1.99 56.90 13.95
N ALA A 3 -2.21 56.29 12.77
CA ALA A 3 -3.52 56.23 12.12
C ALA A 3 -4.64 55.74 13.05
N SER A 4 -4.30 54.92 14.06
CA SER A 4 -5.20 54.44 15.12
C SER A 4 -5.77 55.54 16.01
N ALA A 5 -4.98 56.57 16.35
CA ALA A 5 -5.42 57.65 17.24
C ALA A 5 -6.36 58.65 16.53
N LEU A 6 -6.14 58.85 15.22
CA LEU A 6 -7.04 59.63 14.38
C LEU A 6 -8.37 58.88 14.15
N HIS A 7 -8.30 57.56 14.01
CA HIS A 7 -9.46 56.68 13.86
C HIS A 7 -10.41 56.74 15.07
N ALA A 8 -9.84 56.64 16.29
CA ALA A 8 -10.63 56.71 17.53
C ALA A 8 -11.34 58.06 17.72
N ARG A 9 -10.66 59.17 17.40
CA ARG A 9 -11.22 60.53 17.52
C ARG A 9 -12.38 60.78 16.53
N LEU A 10 -12.32 60.19 15.35
CA LEU A 10 -13.37 60.29 14.32
C LEU A 10 -14.59 59.42 14.66
N GLN A 11 -14.39 58.27 15.30
CA GLN A 11 -15.50 57.38 15.69
C GLN A 11 -16.36 57.96 16.81
N ASP A 12 -15.79 58.71 17.76
CA ASP A 12 -16.54 59.28 18.88
C ASP A 12 -17.49 60.42 18.49
N SER A 13 -17.27 61.06 17.34
CA SER A 13 -18.07 62.19 16.86
C SER A 13 -19.14 61.81 15.84
N LEU A 14 -19.27 60.52 15.50
CA LEU A 14 -20.22 60.05 14.49
C LEU A 14 -21.48 59.42 15.12
N PRO A 15 -22.69 59.79 14.64
CA PRO A 15 -23.94 59.23 15.15
C PRO A 15 -24.03 57.71 14.91
N PHE A 16 -24.80 57.01 15.75
CA PHE A 16 -24.86 55.53 15.79
C PHE A 16 -25.19 54.90 14.43
N TRP A 17 -26.10 55.50 13.64
CA TRP A 17 -26.44 55.02 12.30
C TRP A 17 -25.28 55.11 11.30
N VAL A 18 -24.28 55.96 11.54
CA VAL A 18 -23.10 56.07 10.67
C VAL A 18 -22.07 54.99 11.00
N ARG A 19 -21.98 54.52 12.25
CA ARG A 19 -21.07 53.44 12.65
C ARG A 19 -21.46 52.11 12.01
N ASP A 20 -22.73 51.75 12.04
CA ASP A 20 -23.23 50.51 11.42
C ASP A 20 -22.98 50.48 9.90
N TRP A 21 -23.14 51.63 9.23
CA TRP A 21 -22.83 51.75 7.81
C TRP A 21 -21.33 51.76 7.52
N LEU A 22 -20.50 52.34 8.39
CA LEU A 22 -19.04 52.29 8.28
C LEU A 22 -18.53 50.85 8.38
N ASP A 23 -19.10 50.03 9.26
CA ASP A 23 -18.69 48.64 9.46
C ASP A 23 -18.94 47.75 8.23
N ILE A 24 -19.91 48.11 7.37
CA ILE A 24 -20.13 47.46 6.07
C ILE A 24 -19.28 48.10 4.96
N ILE A 25 -19.18 49.44 4.92
CA ILE A 25 -18.53 50.16 3.81
C ILE A 25 -17.00 50.01 3.85
N LEU A 26 -16.38 49.99 5.04
CA LEU A 26 -14.93 49.83 5.17
C LEU A 26 -14.39 48.51 4.59
N PRO A 27 -14.92 47.33 4.94
CA PRO A 27 -14.45 46.08 4.35
C PRO A 27 -14.75 46.01 2.84
N GLY A 28 -15.87 46.56 2.39
CA GLY A 28 -16.18 46.69 0.96
C GLY A 28 -15.15 47.52 0.20
N LEU A 29 -14.77 48.69 0.73
CA LEU A 29 -13.74 49.55 0.14
C LEU A 29 -12.36 48.87 0.15
N GLN A 30 -12.02 48.13 1.20
CA GLN A 30 -10.78 47.36 1.28
C GLN A 30 -10.74 46.23 0.23
N ILE A 31 -11.85 45.53 0.00
CA ILE A 31 -11.97 44.52 -1.07
C ILE A 31 -11.72 45.18 -2.43
N ILE A 32 -12.39 46.30 -2.71
CA ILE A 32 -12.21 47.04 -3.96
C ILE A 32 -10.76 47.49 -4.13
N ALA A 33 -10.14 48.02 -3.07
CA ALA A 33 -8.73 48.44 -3.09
C ALA A 33 -7.78 47.26 -3.36
N ILE A 34 -8.00 46.10 -2.72
CA ILE A 34 -7.22 44.88 -2.95
C ILE A 34 -7.36 44.42 -4.40
N VAL A 35 -8.57 44.39 -4.94
CA VAL A 35 -8.83 44.02 -6.34
C VAL A 35 -8.15 44.99 -7.29
N LEU A 36 -8.23 46.30 -7.04
CA LEU A 36 -7.58 47.32 -7.86
C LEU A 36 -6.05 47.18 -7.83
N VAL A 37 -5.46 46.98 -6.65
CA VAL A 37 -4.02 46.75 -6.50
C VAL A 37 -3.58 45.46 -7.21
N ALA A 38 -4.33 44.37 -7.05
CA ALA A 38 -4.06 43.11 -7.74
C ALA A 38 -4.14 43.26 -9.27
N MET A 39 -5.16 43.96 -9.77
CA MET A 39 -5.30 44.25 -11.21
C MET A 39 -4.16 45.12 -11.73
N LEU A 40 -3.73 46.13 -10.96
CA LEU A 40 -2.63 47.02 -11.34
C LEU A 40 -1.30 46.26 -11.36
N LEU A 41 -1.03 45.44 -10.35
CA LEU A 41 0.16 44.59 -10.26
C LEU A 41 0.20 43.58 -11.40
N GLN A 42 -0.93 42.94 -11.71
CA GLN A 42 -1.04 42.00 -12.82
C GLN A 42 -0.82 42.68 -14.17
N ARG A 43 -1.34 43.90 -14.38
CA ARG A 43 -1.07 44.69 -15.59
C ARG A 43 0.39 45.12 -15.68
N ALA A 44 0.97 45.61 -14.59
CA ALA A 44 2.36 46.05 -14.52
C ALA A 44 3.31 44.90 -14.84
N LEU A 45 3.05 43.72 -14.27
CA LEU A 45 3.88 42.54 -14.50
C LEU A 45 3.77 42.00 -15.93
N ARG A 46 2.56 41.94 -16.50
CA ARG A 46 2.40 41.61 -17.93
C ARG A 46 3.16 42.57 -18.82
N ARG A 47 3.15 43.88 -18.50
CA ARG A 47 3.91 44.89 -19.24
C ARG A 47 5.42 44.77 -19.05
N LEU A 48 5.90 44.42 -17.86
CA LEU A 48 7.31 44.19 -17.58
C LEU A 48 7.82 42.96 -18.33
N LEU A 49 7.05 41.87 -18.32
CA LEU A 49 7.38 40.64 -19.05
C LEU A 49 7.36 40.85 -20.57
N SER A 50 6.39 41.60 -21.10
CA SER A 50 6.36 41.92 -22.53
C SER A 50 7.49 42.86 -22.95
N ARG A 51 7.90 43.79 -22.08
CA ARG A 51 9.09 44.63 -22.31
C ARG A 51 10.40 43.85 -22.19
N ALA A 52 10.52 42.98 -21.20
CA ALA A 52 11.72 42.16 -20.98
C ALA A 52 11.92 41.13 -22.11
N GLY A 53 10.83 40.54 -22.61
CA GLY A 53 10.86 39.63 -23.76
C GLY A 53 11.24 40.31 -25.08
N ALA A 54 11.00 41.62 -25.22
CA ALA A 54 11.44 42.38 -26.39
C ALA A 54 12.94 42.75 -26.33
N HIS A 55 13.55 42.77 -25.15
CA HIS A 55 14.95 43.18 -24.97
C HIS A 55 15.91 42.01 -24.80
N TYR A 56 15.41 40.84 -24.40
CA TYR A 56 16.21 39.65 -24.16
C TYR A 56 15.62 38.51 -24.99
N HIS A 57 16.36 38.03 -25.98
CA HIS A 57 16.02 36.90 -26.86
C HIS A 57 15.88 35.58 -26.08
N TRP A 58 14.94 35.49 -25.14
CA TRP A 58 14.54 34.22 -24.53
C TRP A 58 13.67 33.49 -25.56
N PRO A 59 14.00 32.24 -25.94
CA PRO A 59 13.17 31.47 -26.84
C PRO A 59 11.75 31.42 -26.28
N LEU A 60 10.77 31.82 -27.09
CA LEU A 60 9.36 32.00 -26.69
C LEU A 60 8.76 30.76 -25.99
N GLU A 61 9.34 29.57 -26.22
CA GLU A 61 8.95 28.30 -25.61
C GLU A 61 9.05 28.28 -24.07
N MET A 62 9.97 29.04 -23.46
CA MET A 62 10.07 29.10 -21.98
C MET A 62 9.23 30.22 -21.35
N MET A 63 8.89 31.27 -22.09
CA MET A 63 8.17 32.43 -21.55
C MET A 63 6.67 32.14 -21.33
N VAL A 64 6.05 31.31 -22.16
CA VAL A 64 4.62 30.97 -22.06
C VAL A 64 4.26 30.27 -20.74
N PRO A 65 4.96 29.18 -20.32
CA PRO A 65 4.65 28.52 -19.05
C PRO A 65 4.96 29.41 -17.84
N ILE A 66 6.05 30.19 -17.86
CA ILE A 66 6.40 31.12 -16.78
C ILE A 66 5.32 32.19 -16.61
N ASN A 67 4.86 32.79 -17.71
CA ASN A 67 3.78 33.78 -17.67
C ASN A 67 2.46 33.16 -17.19
N GLY A 68 2.20 31.91 -17.56
CA GLY A 68 1.04 31.15 -17.10
C GLY A 68 1.05 30.90 -15.59
N VAL A 69 2.18 30.40 -15.06
CA VAL A 69 2.38 30.16 -13.63
C VAL A 69 2.28 31.47 -12.84
N LEU A 70 2.96 32.52 -13.29
CA LEU A 70 2.96 33.81 -12.61
C LEU A 70 1.57 34.47 -12.63
N ARG A 71 0.82 34.32 -13.73
CA ARG A 71 -0.59 34.73 -13.82
C ARG A 71 -1.45 33.96 -12.83
N TRP A 72 -1.29 32.65 -12.75
CA TRP A 72 -2.02 31.79 -11.80
C TRP A 72 -1.69 32.14 -10.35
N LEU A 73 -0.41 32.40 -10.02
CA LEU A 73 0.00 32.81 -8.69
C LEU A 73 -0.63 34.14 -8.26
N ILE A 74 -0.61 35.15 -9.14
CA ILE A 74 -1.23 36.45 -8.85
C ILE A 74 -2.73 36.35 -8.74
N MET A 75 -3.36 35.58 -9.61
CA MET A 75 -4.80 35.40 -9.56
C MET A 75 -5.22 34.63 -8.31
N GLY A 76 -4.47 33.59 -7.95
CA GLY A 76 -4.67 32.82 -6.72
C GLY A 76 -4.49 33.67 -5.46
N SER A 77 -3.44 34.49 -5.39
CA SER A 77 -3.22 35.37 -4.24
C SER A 77 -4.28 36.48 -4.15
N ALA A 78 -4.72 37.04 -5.28
CA ALA A 78 -5.81 38.01 -5.31
C ALA A 78 -7.13 37.39 -4.82
N ILE A 79 -7.47 36.19 -5.28
CA ILE A 79 -8.66 35.45 -4.83
C ILE A 79 -8.57 35.19 -3.32
N LEU A 80 -7.41 34.76 -2.82
CA LEU A 80 -7.20 34.47 -1.40
C LEU A 80 -7.39 35.71 -0.53
N LEU A 81 -6.85 36.86 -0.96
CA LEU A 81 -7.03 38.14 -0.26
C LEU A 81 -8.50 38.63 -0.27
N VAL A 82 -9.23 38.36 -1.36
CA VAL A 82 -10.67 38.66 -1.42
C VAL A 82 -11.46 37.76 -0.47
N LEU A 83 -11.17 36.45 -0.49
CA LEU A 83 -11.78 35.48 0.43
C LEU A 83 -11.52 35.85 1.90
N GLU A 84 -10.29 36.27 2.23
CA GLU A 84 -9.93 36.70 3.58
C GLU A 84 -10.79 37.87 4.07
N ARG A 85 -11.12 38.80 3.18
CA ARG A 85 -12.03 39.92 3.50
C ARG A 85 -13.49 39.53 3.58
N LEU A 86 -13.90 38.46 2.89
CA LEU A 86 -15.22 37.84 3.01
C LEU A 86 -15.34 36.94 4.26
N GLY A 87 -14.31 36.90 5.10
CA GLY A 87 -14.28 36.09 6.32
C GLY A 87 -13.77 34.66 6.14
N VAL A 88 -13.35 34.29 4.92
CA VAL A 88 -12.74 32.99 4.63
C VAL A 88 -11.23 33.17 4.57
N SER A 89 -10.55 33.03 5.70
CA SER A 89 -9.09 33.15 5.75
C SER A 89 -8.40 31.98 5.03
N ALA A 90 -7.17 32.21 4.57
CA ALA A 90 -6.31 31.15 4.04
C ALA A 90 -6.17 29.97 5.01
N THR A 91 -6.17 30.27 6.32
CA THR A 91 -6.13 29.25 7.37
C THR A 91 -7.38 28.37 7.39
N VAL A 92 -8.59 28.92 7.18
CA VAL A 92 -9.84 28.15 7.11
C VAL A 92 -9.86 27.21 5.91
N LEU A 93 -9.39 27.69 4.75
CA LEU A 93 -9.32 26.85 3.55
C LEU A 93 -8.29 25.73 3.72
N TRP A 94 -7.14 26.05 4.32
CA TRP A 94 -6.09 25.09 4.64
C TRP A 94 -6.57 24.05 5.65
N THR A 95 -7.25 24.45 6.73
CA THR A 95 -7.78 23.52 7.74
C THR A 95 -8.88 22.64 7.16
N ALA A 96 -9.75 23.17 6.30
CA ALA A 96 -10.74 22.36 5.60
C ALA A 96 -10.08 21.30 4.71
N PHE A 97 -9.13 21.70 3.85
CA PHE A 97 -8.42 20.79 2.96
C PHE A 97 -7.67 19.69 3.73
N THR A 98 -6.89 20.08 4.74
CA THR A 98 -6.14 19.14 5.58
C THR A 98 -7.05 18.24 6.41
N GLY A 99 -8.19 18.75 6.87
CA GLY A 99 -9.24 17.96 7.53
C GLY A 99 -9.83 16.89 6.61
N PHE A 100 -10.23 17.27 5.39
CA PHE A 100 -10.72 16.30 4.39
C PHE A 100 -9.63 15.27 4.01
N ALA A 101 -8.38 15.71 3.86
CA ALA A 101 -7.26 14.82 3.60
C ALA A 101 -7.02 13.84 4.76
N ALA A 102 -7.13 14.29 6.01
CA ALA A 102 -7.01 13.43 7.18
C ALA A 102 -8.12 12.37 7.23
N VAL A 103 -9.38 12.74 6.97
CA VAL A 103 -10.49 11.79 6.86
C VAL A 103 -10.25 10.80 5.71
N GLY A 104 -9.77 11.29 4.56
CA GLY A 104 -9.39 10.43 3.43
C GLY A 104 -8.30 9.43 3.77
N ALA A 105 -7.28 9.84 4.54
CA ALA A 105 -6.22 8.94 5.01
C ALA A 105 -6.76 7.83 5.92
N VAL A 106 -7.69 8.15 6.84
CA VAL A 106 -8.34 7.17 7.70
C VAL A 106 -9.19 6.19 6.87
N ALA A 107 -9.94 6.68 5.88
CA ALA A 107 -10.72 5.84 4.98
C ALA A 107 -9.83 4.89 4.15
N PHE A 108 -8.68 5.37 3.68
CA PHE A 108 -7.69 4.56 2.97
C PHE A 108 -7.13 3.45 3.86
N PHE A 109 -6.84 3.74 5.12
CA PHE A 109 -6.38 2.74 6.08
C PHE A 109 -7.42 1.63 6.29
N ALA A 110 -8.70 1.98 6.36
CA ALA A 110 -9.78 0.99 6.45
C ALA A 110 -9.87 0.11 5.19
N ALA A 111 -9.67 0.69 4.00
CA ALA A 111 -9.71 -0.06 2.73
C ALA A 111 -8.43 -0.87 2.44
N TRP A 112 -7.34 -0.66 3.19
CA TRP A 112 -6.02 -1.23 2.91
C TRP A 112 -6.02 -2.76 2.79
N SER A 113 -6.72 -3.45 3.69
CA SER A 113 -6.78 -4.91 3.67
C SER A 113 -7.46 -5.44 2.41
N VAL A 114 -8.56 -4.82 1.99
CA VAL A 114 -9.30 -5.20 0.78
C VAL A 114 -8.42 -5.00 -0.46
N LEU A 115 -7.73 -3.85 -0.54
CA LEU A 115 -6.86 -3.54 -1.66
C LEU A 115 -5.65 -4.49 -1.74
N SER A 116 -5.06 -4.84 -0.59
CA SER A 116 -3.97 -5.80 -0.51
C SER A 116 -4.38 -7.20 -1.00
N ASN A 117 -5.54 -7.70 -0.57
CA ASN A 117 -6.05 -8.99 -1.04
C ASN A 117 -6.36 -8.96 -2.55
N LEU A 118 -6.96 -7.87 -3.04
CA LEU A 118 -7.25 -7.68 -4.46
C LEU A 118 -5.97 -7.67 -5.32
N PHE A 119 -4.95 -6.95 -4.87
CA PHE A 119 -3.65 -6.92 -5.53
C PHE A 119 -2.99 -8.31 -5.53
N CYS A 120 -3.06 -9.04 -4.41
CA CYS A 120 -2.55 -10.41 -4.32
C CYS A 120 -3.30 -11.36 -5.27
N ALA A 121 -4.62 -11.22 -5.43
CA ALA A 121 -5.38 -11.97 -6.43
C ALA A 121 -4.89 -11.67 -7.85
N LEU A 122 -4.68 -10.39 -8.17
CA LEU A 122 -4.13 -9.98 -9.47
C LEU A 122 -2.75 -10.61 -9.72
N LEU A 123 -1.88 -10.65 -8.71
CA LEU A 123 -0.58 -11.33 -8.82
C LEU A 123 -0.72 -12.83 -9.02
N ILE A 124 -1.68 -13.48 -8.35
CA ILE A 124 -1.95 -14.90 -8.56
C ILE A 124 -2.36 -15.16 -10.01
N PHE A 125 -3.23 -14.33 -10.58
CA PHE A 125 -3.67 -14.49 -11.97
C PHE A 125 -2.60 -14.12 -13.01
N THR A 126 -1.80 -13.09 -12.77
CA THR A 126 -0.82 -12.58 -13.74
C THR A 126 0.51 -13.33 -13.68
N VAL A 127 1.05 -13.55 -12.49
CA VAL A 127 2.35 -14.21 -12.27
C VAL A 127 2.18 -15.73 -12.16
N GLY A 128 1.00 -16.21 -11.73
CA GLY A 128 0.70 -17.64 -11.63
C GLY A 128 1.61 -18.42 -10.67
N PRO A 129 1.91 -17.95 -9.44
CA PRO A 129 2.76 -18.68 -8.48
C PRO A 129 2.21 -20.09 -8.19
N PHE A 130 0.88 -20.20 -8.13
CA PHE A 130 0.11 -21.43 -8.08
C PHE A 130 -1.15 -21.29 -8.96
N ARG A 131 -1.75 -22.42 -9.34
CA ARG A 131 -2.93 -22.52 -10.20
C ARG A 131 -4.02 -23.32 -9.50
N LEU A 132 -5.26 -23.22 -10.01
CA LEU A 132 -6.34 -24.11 -9.62
C LEU A 132 -5.91 -25.58 -9.76
N GLY A 133 -6.21 -26.39 -8.76
CA GLY A 133 -5.87 -27.80 -8.68
C GLY A 133 -4.47 -28.11 -8.14
N ASP A 134 -3.60 -27.11 -7.96
CA ASP A 134 -2.31 -27.33 -7.30
C ASP A 134 -2.51 -27.69 -5.82
N TYR A 135 -1.64 -28.56 -5.31
CA TYR A 135 -1.58 -28.85 -3.88
C TYR A 135 -0.58 -27.93 -3.21
N ILE A 136 -1.04 -27.24 -2.16
CA ILE A 136 -0.24 -26.25 -1.46
C ILE A 136 -0.34 -26.43 0.06
N GLU A 137 0.74 -26.06 0.74
CA GLU A 137 0.82 -25.96 2.19
C GLU A 137 1.23 -24.53 2.53
N VAL A 138 0.37 -23.85 3.28
CA VAL A 138 0.67 -22.54 3.86
C VAL A 138 1.26 -22.79 5.24
N LEU A 139 2.57 -22.61 5.38
CA LEU A 139 3.24 -22.81 6.66
C LEU A 139 2.97 -21.60 7.55
N ASP A 140 2.25 -21.84 8.65
CA ASP A 140 2.17 -20.86 9.73
C ASP A 140 3.36 -21.05 10.67
N THR A 141 3.84 -19.97 11.27
CA THR A 141 5.12 -19.91 12.00
C THR A 141 5.29 -21.07 12.99
N ALA A 142 6.27 -21.94 12.69
CA ALA A 142 6.99 -22.93 13.51
C ALA A 142 6.24 -23.96 14.39
N GLU A 143 5.03 -23.73 14.89
CA GLU A 143 4.44 -24.55 15.97
C GLU A 143 3.11 -25.25 15.65
N LYS A 144 2.45 -24.91 14.53
CA LYS A 144 1.20 -25.58 14.13
C LYS A 144 1.33 -26.20 12.74
N PRO A 145 0.75 -27.40 12.51
CA PRO A 145 0.67 -27.95 11.16
C PRO A 145 -0.02 -26.92 10.27
N GLY A 146 0.71 -26.47 9.25
CA GLY A 146 0.22 -25.47 8.30
C GLY A 146 -1.00 -25.98 7.55
N ALA A 147 -1.80 -25.05 7.04
CA ALA A 147 -2.96 -25.36 6.21
C ALA A 147 -2.53 -26.07 4.94
N LYS A 148 -2.92 -27.34 4.78
CA LYS A 148 -2.62 -28.19 3.61
C LYS A 148 -3.89 -28.45 2.84
N GLY A 149 -3.85 -28.23 1.53
CA GLY A 149 -5.01 -28.55 0.71
C GLY A 149 -4.79 -28.38 -0.78
N ARG A 150 -5.81 -28.78 -1.55
CA ARG A 150 -5.90 -28.53 -2.99
C ARG A 150 -6.55 -27.19 -3.24
N VAL A 151 -5.98 -26.35 -4.10
CA VAL A 151 -6.65 -25.12 -4.52
C VAL A 151 -7.88 -25.47 -5.36
N VAL A 152 -9.07 -25.15 -4.86
CA VAL A 152 -10.34 -25.40 -5.58
C VAL A 152 -10.88 -24.14 -6.25
N ASP A 153 -10.69 -22.98 -5.63
CA ASP A 153 -11.16 -21.70 -6.15
C ASP A 153 -10.24 -20.55 -5.72
N ILE A 154 -10.13 -19.51 -6.57
CA ILE A 154 -9.38 -18.29 -6.29
C ILE A 154 -10.32 -17.10 -6.51
N ASN A 155 -10.77 -16.50 -5.41
CA ASN A 155 -11.55 -15.27 -5.42
C ASN A 155 -10.63 -14.03 -5.34
N LEU A 156 -11.18 -12.83 -5.46
CA LEU A 156 -10.45 -11.56 -5.33
C LEU A 156 -9.98 -11.31 -3.88
N LEU A 157 -10.72 -11.78 -2.88
CA LEU A 157 -10.38 -11.55 -1.47
C LEU A 157 -9.71 -12.75 -0.78
N TYR A 158 -10.07 -13.97 -1.17
CA TYR A 158 -9.60 -15.21 -0.56
C TYR A 158 -9.41 -16.32 -1.59
N THR A 159 -8.58 -17.30 -1.25
CA THR A 159 -8.38 -18.55 -1.98
C THR A 159 -8.96 -19.69 -1.16
N THR A 160 -9.74 -20.57 -1.79
CA THR A 160 -10.35 -21.73 -1.12
C THR A 160 -9.52 -22.98 -1.38
N LEU A 161 -9.13 -23.65 -0.31
CA LEU A 161 -8.43 -24.92 -0.30
C LEU A 161 -9.35 -26.03 0.20
N GLU A 162 -9.30 -27.18 -0.43
CA GLU A 162 -9.91 -28.42 0.06
C GLU A 162 -8.89 -29.17 0.93
N ASP A 163 -9.22 -29.38 2.21
CA ASP A 163 -8.33 -30.00 3.20
C ASP A 163 -8.06 -31.47 2.84
N PHE A 164 -6.81 -31.89 3.05
CA PHE A 164 -6.38 -33.27 2.88
C PHE A 164 -6.79 -34.20 4.02
N GLY A 165 -7.11 -33.65 5.21
CA GLY A 165 -7.37 -34.42 6.42
C GLY A 165 -8.84 -34.77 6.68
N SER A 166 -9.79 -34.25 5.91
CA SER A 166 -11.22 -34.53 6.12
C SER A 166 -11.65 -35.86 5.49
N GLU A 167 -12.49 -36.62 6.19
CA GLU A 167 -13.14 -37.82 5.64
C GLU A 167 -13.80 -37.50 4.30
N SER A 168 -13.60 -38.39 3.31
CA SER A 168 -13.99 -38.20 1.91
C SER A 168 -15.48 -37.92 1.68
N GLU A 169 -16.34 -38.15 2.68
CA GLU A 169 -17.77 -37.85 2.61
C GLU A 169 -18.09 -36.36 2.84
N HIS A 170 -17.26 -35.61 3.55
CA HIS A 170 -17.48 -34.18 3.84
C HIS A 170 -16.15 -33.39 3.79
N PRO A 171 -15.72 -32.95 2.59
CA PRO A 171 -14.47 -32.20 2.44
C PRO A 171 -14.53 -30.87 3.20
N ALA A 172 -13.56 -30.61 4.07
CA ALA A 172 -13.44 -29.32 4.76
C ALA A 172 -12.84 -28.28 3.81
N LEU A 173 -13.56 -27.17 3.60
CA LEU A 173 -13.09 -26.06 2.77
C LEU A 173 -12.46 -24.98 3.66
N LEU A 174 -11.18 -24.72 3.44
CA LEU A 174 -10.43 -23.68 4.13
C LEU A 174 -10.31 -22.44 3.25
N GLN A 175 -10.79 -21.29 3.75
CA GLN A 175 -10.67 -20.01 3.06
C GLN A 175 -9.52 -19.19 3.64
N ILE A 176 -8.51 -18.92 2.82
CA ILE A 176 -7.32 -18.17 3.21
C ILE A 176 -7.31 -16.82 2.48
N PRO A 177 -7.20 -15.68 3.19
CA PRO A 177 -7.06 -14.37 2.55
C PRO A 177 -5.86 -14.34 1.60
N ASN A 178 -6.03 -13.78 0.41
CA ASN A 178 -4.99 -13.78 -0.62
C ASN A 178 -3.70 -13.10 -0.16
N ALA A 179 -3.81 -12.03 0.64
CA ALA A 179 -2.66 -11.35 1.21
C ALA A 179 -1.83 -12.25 2.13
N LEU A 180 -2.48 -13.16 2.87
CA LEU A 180 -1.80 -14.08 3.78
C LEU A 180 -0.92 -15.09 3.01
N MET A 181 -1.35 -15.48 1.80
CA MET A 181 -0.58 -16.37 0.91
C MET A 181 0.80 -15.80 0.55
N PHE A 182 0.92 -14.49 0.40
CA PHE A 182 2.19 -13.83 0.08
C PHE A 182 2.98 -13.40 1.32
N GLN A 183 2.36 -13.40 2.50
CA GLN A 183 3.01 -13.09 3.78
C GLN A 183 3.64 -14.31 4.45
N ARG A 184 3.31 -15.52 3.98
CA ARG A 184 3.80 -16.79 4.54
C ARG A 184 4.59 -17.57 3.51
N VAL A 185 5.34 -18.56 4.00
CA VAL A 185 6.05 -19.49 3.13
C VAL A 185 5.02 -20.46 2.55
N LEU A 186 4.97 -20.51 1.22
CA LEU A 186 4.14 -21.46 0.47
C LEU A 186 5.00 -22.63 -0.01
N ARG A 187 4.62 -23.85 0.36
CA ARG A 187 5.14 -25.06 -0.28
C ARG A 187 4.11 -25.54 -1.30
N ARG A 188 4.57 -25.87 -2.50
CA ARG A 188 3.74 -26.31 -3.62
C ARG A 188 4.23 -27.66 -4.12
N TRP A 189 3.30 -28.60 -4.34
CA TRP A 189 3.56 -29.86 -5.03
C TRP A 189 2.92 -29.84 -6.40
N LYS A 190 3.73 -30.06 -7.43
CA LYS A 190 3.25 -30.21 -8.81
C LYS A 190 2.98 -31.69 -9.08
N GLY A 191 1.78 -32.02 -9.54
CA GLY A 191 1.46 -33.35 -10.10
C GLY A 191 1.03 -34.42 -9.11
N GLY A 192 0.65 -34.08 -7.88
CA GLY A 192 0.07 -35.05 -6.94
C GLY A 192 0.02 -34.57 -5.50
N PRO A 193 -0.72 -35.29 -4.63
CA PRO A 193 -0.81 -34.95 -3.21
C PRO A 193 0.55 -35.07 -2.51
N PRO A 194 0.75 -34.39 -1.37
CA PRO A 194 1.99 -34.48 -0.60
C PRO A 194 2.37 -35.94 -0.33
N PRO A 195 3.65 -36.33 -0.46
CA PRO A 195 4.10 -37.65 -0.06
C PRO A 195 3.71 -37.90 1.40
N ALA A 196 3.15 -39.07 1.69
CA ALA A 196 2.89 -39.47 3.08
C ALA A 196 4.18 -39.30 3.90
N PRO A 197 4.10 -38.88 5.17
CA PRO A 197 5.25 -38.82 6.05
C PRO A 197 5.98 -40.16 5.97
N HIS A 198 7.25 -40.12 5.59
CA HIS A 198 8.12 -41.28 5.73
C HIS A 198 8.25 -41.49 7.22
N THR A 199 7.43 -42.38 7.77
CA THR A 199 7.78 -43.07 9.01
C THR A 199 9.15 -43.68 8.70
N PRO A 200 10.25 -43.23 9.34
CA PRO A 200 11.49 -43.96 9.24
C PRO A 200 11.11 -45.39 9.63
N ALA A 201 11.33 -46.35 8.73
CA ALA A 201 11.12 -47.75 9.07
C ALA A 201 11.74 -47.95 10.45
N GLY A 202 10.90 -48.26 11.45
CA GLY A 202 11.36 -48.47 12.81
C GLY A 202 12.57 -49.40 12.76
N PRO A 203 13.60 -49.19 13.60
CA PRO A 203 14.89 -49.85 13.48
C PRO A 203 14.65 -51.30 13.10
N ALA A 204 15.10 -51.67 11.89
CA ALA A 204 14.84 -52.99 11.32
C ALA A 204 15.12 -53.99 12.43
N LEU A 205 14.07 -54.70 12.87
CA LEU A 205 14.20 -55.74 13.88
C LEU A 205 15.40 -56.58 13.43
N PRO A 206 16.41 -56.80 14.29
CA PRO A 206 17.58 -57.56 13.89
C PRO A 206 17.08 -58.87 13.30
N VAL A 207 17.41 -59.09 12.03
CA VAL A 207 17.11 -60.32 11.30
C VAL A 207 17.49 -61.45 12.24
N ALA A 208 16.49 -62.22 12.68
CA ALA A 208 16.72 -63.42 13.47
C ALA A 208 17.69 -64.28 12.67
N GLN A 209 18.92 -64.41 13.17
CA GLN A 209 19.90 -65.31 12.60
C GLN A 209 19.30 -66.72 12.64
N ASP A 210 19.21 -67.30 11.45
CA ASP A 210 18.74 -68.67 11.20
C ASP A 210 19.57 -69.67 12.03
N PRO A 211 18.96 -70.50 12.91
CA PRO A 211 19.67 -71.48 13.69
C PRO A 211 19.80 -72.79 12.88
N ASP A 212 20.51 -72.76 11.75
CA ASP A 212 20.91 -74.00 11.06
C ASP A 212 22.41 -73.98 10.72
N HIS A 213 23.23 -73.83 11.75
CA HIS A 213 24.60 -74.35 11.72
C HIS A 213 24.53 -75.88 11.86
N ARG A 214 24.24 -76.55 10.73
CA ARG A 214 24.40 -77.98 10.59
C ARG A 214 25.89 -78.31 10.62
N THR A 215 26.31 -78.99 11.67
CA THR A 215 27.66 -79.54 11.88
C THR A 215 27.98 -80.53 10.75
N GLU A 216 28.97 -80.22 9.92
CA GLU A 216 29.55 -81.16 8.95
C GLU A 216 30.43 -82.20 9.70
N PRO A 217 30.29 -83.51 9.42
CA PRO A 217 31.12 -84.53 10.06
C PRO A 217 32.52 -84.61 9.42
N ALA A 218 33.54 -84.63 10.27
CA ALA A 218 34.94 -84.72 9.91
C ALA A 218 35.26 -85.97 9.07
N GLU A 219 35.75 -85.74 7.86
CA GLU A 219 36.23 -86.76 6.93
C GLU A 219 37.60 -87.30 7.39
N VAL A 220 37.64 -88.60 7.68
CA VAL A 220 38.80 -89.37 8.15
C VAL A 220 39.73 -89.66 6.97
N ARG A 221 40.92 -89.04 6.96
CA ARG A 221 42.03 -89.39 6.03
C ARG A 221 42.70 -90.70 6.48
N PRO A 222 42.90 -91.69 5.59
CA PRO A 222 43.61 -92.91 5.95
C PRO A 222 45.14 -92.71 5.93
N ALA A 223 45.80 -93.49 6.79
CA ALA A 223 47.24 -93.61 6.92
C ALA A 223 47.86 -94.56 5.87
N GLY A 224 49.12 -94.30 5.52
CA GLY A 224 50.00 -95.14 4.68
C GLY A 224 50.86 -94.25 3.78
N GLU A 225 52.16 -94.43 3.55
CA GLU A 225 53.11 -95.46 3.95
C GLU A 225 54.54 -94.94 3.61
N HIS A 226 55.54 -95.47 4.31
CA HIS A 226 57.00 -95.34 4.16
C HIS A 226 57.66 -94.89 2.82
N ARG A 227 58.76 -94.12 2.92
CA ARG A 227 60.14 -94.63 2.67
C ARG A 227 61.28 -93.66 3.01
N LEU A 228 62.26 -94.20 3.74
CA LEU A 228 63.69 -93.84 3.88
C LEU A 228 64.45 -94.06 2.53
N PRO A 229 65.75 -93.69 2.35
CA PRO A 229 66.82 -93.47 3.35
C PRO A 229 67.43 -92.06 3.42
#